data_AF-A0A2K3UYX4-F1
#
_entry.id   AF-A0A2K3UYX4-F1
#
_cell.length_a   1.000
_cell.length_b   1.000
_cell.length_c   1.000
_cell.angle_alpha   90.00
_cell.angle_beta   90.00
_cell.angle_gamma   90.00
#
_symmetry.space_group_name_H-M   'P 1'
#
loop_
_entity.id
_entity.type
_entity.pdbx_description
1 polymer ?
#
loop_
_entity_poly.entity_id
_entity_poly.type
_entity_poly.pdbx_seq_one_letter_code
_entity_poly.pdbx_strand_id
1 'polypeptide(L)'
;MLKPAGGCAALLTLLTACPQPPPPYVPPVVLNFRFPETAVGQNLRLAAIYFEQATPEAEPKLKVLALGSLNAGASGSVSSGTIQLFGSSSYYGGSTLDTLKNNPLCVTPFKGGETKGMTAVMVTPETVRTCNVYFTLFRDTSGDGKPTSDEELYQTHDLYSYANAAFTYQFTSLDTFSTESGTRAAGWSLVRHEVLQPSETLNRYVVSMNSVPTADQAIAIRLHESTNRLTSQGLNHAGGQK
;
A
#
# COMPACT_ATOMS: atom_id res chain seq x y z
N MET A 1 -51.07 35.47 55.42
CA MET A 1 -51.29 35.70 53.98
C MET A 1 -49.94 35.63 53.29
N LEU A 2 -49.63 34.49 52.65
CA LEU A 2 -48.32 34.20 52.04
C LEU A 2 -48.38 34.30 50.51
N LYS A 3 -47.30 34.84 49.92
CA LYS A 3 -47.02 34.97 48.47
C LYS A 3 -47.07 33.63 47.72
N PRO A 4 -47.43 33.60 46.43
CA PRO A 4 -47.16 32.46 45.56
C PRO A 4 -45.70 32.48 45.06
N ALA A 5 -45.07 31.31 45.12
CA ALA A 5 -43.76 31.01 44.56
C ALA A 5 -43.89 30.56 43.10
N GLY A 6 -42.90 30.92 42.28
CA GLY A 6 -42.83 30.59 40.85
C GLY A 6 -42.60 29.10 40.58
N GLY A 7 -43.06 28.67 39.40
CA GLY A 7 -42.83 27.33 38.87
C GLY A 7 -42.43 27.41 37.40
N CYS A 8 -41.22 26.94 37.12
CA CYS A 8 -40.58 26.86 35.81
C CYS A 8 -41.46 26.20 34.73
N ALA A 9 -41.68 26.92 33.63
CA ALA A 9 -41.88 26.32 32.32
C ALA A 9 -40.52 26.22 31.62
N ALA A 10 -39.74 25.19 31.95
CA ALA A 10 -38.51 24.87 31.24
C ALA A 10 -38.78 23.71 30.28
N LEU A 11 -38.65 24.03 29.00
CA LEU A 11 -38.82 23.20 27.81
C LEU A 11 -38.23 21.79 27.95
N LEU A 12 -39.09 20.78 27.79
CA LEU A 12 -38.69 19.42 27.41
C LEU A 12 -38.52 19.37 25.88
N THR A 13 -37.42 19.93 25.36
CA THR A 13 -36.93 19.57 24.03
C THR A 13 -35.97 18.39 24.15
N LEU A 14 -36.52 17.20 24.38
CA LEU A 14 -35.82 15.95 24.10
C LEU A 14 -35.58 15.91 22.59
N LEU A 15 -34.36 16.25 22.16
CA LEU A 15 -33.91 15.97 20.80
C LEU A 15 -34.06 14.48 20.55
N THR A 16 -35.03 14.12 19.73
CA THR A 16 -35.07 12.83 19.04
C THR A 16 -33.88 12.81 18.07
N ALA A 17 -32.70 12.44 18.55
CA ALA A 17 -31.61 12.04 17.69
C ALA A 17 -32.07 10.76 16.98
N CYS A 18 -32.58 10.89 15.75
CA CYS A 18 -32.86 9.75 14.90
C CYS A 18 -31.58 8.92 14.80
N PRO A 19 -31.60 7.60 15.09
CA PRO A 19 -30.45 6.75 14.85
C PRO A 19 -30.09 6.87 13.38
N GLN A 20 -28.93 7.47 13.12
CA GLN A 20 -28.44 7.67 11.77
C GLN A 20 -28.29 6.27 11.13
N PRO A 21 -28.74 6.07 9.88
CA PRO A 21 -28.58 4.78 9.21
C PRO A 21 -27.11 4.35 9.27
N PRO A 22 -26.83 3.06 9.51
CA PRO A 22 -25.45 2.60 9.50
C PRO A 22 -24.80 2.99 8.17
N PRO A 23 -23.56 3.48 8.19
CA PRO A 23 -22.86 3.84 6.96
C PRO A 23 -22.85 2.67 5.97
N PRO A 24 -22.91 2.94 4.66
CA PRO A 24 -22.92 1.89 3.64
C PRO A 24 -21.66 1.04 3.76
N TYR A 25 -21.83 -0.28 3.66
CA TYR A 25 -20.70 -1.20 3.67
C TYR A 25 -19.84 -1.01 2.41
N VAL A 26 -18.55 -0.77 2.61
CA VAL A 26 -17.55 -0.74 1.55
C VAL A 26 -16.74 -2.03 1.63
N PRO A 27 -16.72 -2.88 0.58
CA PRO A 27 -15.93 -4.11 0.62
C PRO A 27 -14.43 -3.81 0.71
N PRO A 28 -13.64 -4.69 1.35
CA PRO A 28 -12.19 -4.55 1.37
C PRO A 28 -11.60 -4.69 -0.02
N VAL A 29 -10.45 -4.07 -0.23
CA VAL A 29 -9.59 -4.33 -1.38
C VAL A 29 -8.90 -5.67 -1.14
N VAL A 30 -9.12 -6.62 -2.04
CA VAL A 30 -8.55 -7.97 -1.94
C VAL A 30 -7.41 -8.09 -2.93
N LEU A 31 -6.20 -8.29 -2.43
CA LEU A 31 -4.99 -8.46 -3.22
C LEU A 31 -4.52 -9.90 -3.14
N ASN A 32 -4.30 -10.51 -4.30
CA ASN A 32 -3.81 -11.89 -4.41
C ASN A 32 -2.32 -11.89 -4.72
N PHE A 33 -1.60 -12.81 -4.10
CA PHE A 33 -0.14 -12.91 -4.21
C PHE A 33 0.26 -14.28 -4.74
N ARG A 34 1.33 -14.31 -5.51
CA ARG A 34 2.04 -15.53 -5.92
C ARG A 34 3.51 -15.40 -5.58
N PHE A 35 4.11 -16.49 -5.14
CA PHE A 35 5.51 -16.57 -4.75
C PHE A 35 6.04 -17.99 -4.99
N PRO A 36 7.37 -18.19 -5.01
CA PRO A 36 7.95 -19.52 -5.11
C PRO A 36 7.41 -20.47 -4.04
N GLU A 37 7.36 -21.77 -4.36
CA GLU A 37 6.87 -22.77 -3.42
C GLU A 37 7.71 -22.78 -2.14
N THR A 38 7.06 -22.52 -1.02
CA THR A 38 7.70 -22.31 0.28
C THR A 38 7.08 -23.24 1.31
N ALA A 39 7.90 -23.93 2.10
CA ALA A 39 7.41 -24.76 3.19
C ALA A 39 6.66 -23.91 4.25
N VAL A 40 5.46 -24.34 4.66
CA VAL A 40 4.61 -23.64 5.63
C VAL A 40 5.24 -23.58 7.04
N GLY A 41 6.21 -24.45 7.32
CA GLY A 41 6.89 -24.50 8.61
C GLY A 41 7.62 -23.21 8.98
N GLN A 42 7.61 -22.88 10.28
CA GLN A 42 8.27 -21.74 10.94
C GLN A 42 7.61 -20.36 10.76
N ASN A 43 6.38 -20.18 11.24
CA ASN A 43 5.73 -18.86 11.37
C ASN A 43 5.83 -18.00 10.09
N LEU A 44 5.60 -18.63 8.93
CA LEU A 44 5.60 -17.93 7.65
C LEU A 44 4.43 -16.94 7.61
N ARG A 45 4.70 -15.68 7.28
CA ARG A 45 3.69 -14.61 7.25
C ARG A 45 3.79 -13.82 5.96
N LEU A 46 2.63 -13.54 5.38
CA LEU A 46 2.44 -12.54 4.33
C LEU A 46 1.95 -11.26 5.00
N ALA A 47 2.58 -10.11 4.74
CA ALA A 47 2.21 -8.85 5.37
C ALA A 47 2.10 -7.70 4.38
N ALA A 48 1.16 -6.81 4.67
CA ALA A 48 1.14 -5.44 4.18
C ALA A 48 1.82 -4.56 5.23
N ILE A 49 2.84 -3.84 4.81
CA ILE A 49 3.63 -2.95 5.67
C ILE A 49 3.64 -1.54 5.11
N TYR A 50 3.89 -0.58 5.98
CA TYR A 50 4.05 0.81 5.61
C TYR A 50 5.08 1.45 6.53
N PHE A 51 5.53 2.64 6.18
CA PHE A 51 6.53 3.36 6.93
C PHE A 51 5.93 4.64 7.50
N GLU A 52 6.14 4.87 8.79
CA GLU A 52 5.77 6.12 9.46
C GLU A 52 7.01 6.80 10.00
N GLN A 53 7.14 8.09 9.74
CA GLN A 53 8.18 8.88 10.39
C GLN A 53 7.72 9.28 11.80
N ALA A 54 8.62 9.31 12.78
CA ALA A 54 8.26 9.81 14.11
C ALA A 54 8.08 11.35 14.13
N THR A 55 8.85 12.04 13.27
CA THR A 55 8.78 13.47 12.93
C THR A 55 9.15 13.61 11.45
N PRO A 56 8.84 14.73 10.76
CA PRO A 56 9.13 14.88 9.32
C PRO A 56 10.60 14.66 8.92
N GLU A 57 11.54 14.76 9.86
CA GLU A 57 12.97 14.57 9.66
C GLU A 57 13.50 13.23 10.20
N ALA A 58 12.66 12.44 10.87
CA ALA A 58 13.07 11.17 11.47
C ALA A 58 13.12 10.05 10.42
N GLU A 59 14.02 9.09 10.65
CA GLU A 59 14.04 7.86 9.86
C GLU A 59 12.68 7.12 9.95
N PRO A 60 12.09 6.72 8.81
CA PRO A 60 10.82 6.02 8.79
C PRO A 60 10.93 4.68 9.53
N LYS A 61 9.92 4.38 10.36
CA LYS A 61 9.80 3.10 11.06
C LYS A 61 8.77 2.23 10.38
N LEU A 62 9.13 0.97 10.19
CA LEU A 62 8.23 -0.05 9.65
C LEU A 62 7.07 -0.31 10.61
N LYS A 63 5.88 -0.42 10.03
CA LYS A 63 4.63 -0.80 10.71
C LYS A 63 3.91 -1.84 9.88
N VAL A 64 3.37 -2.85 10.55
CA VAL A 64 2.50 -3.85 9.92
C VAL A 64 1.07 -3.29 9.89
N LEU A 65 0.52 -3.18 8.68
CA LEU A 65 -0.85 -2.73 8.45
C LEU A 65 -1.84 -3.89 8.58
N ALA A 66 -1.53 -5.00 7.92
CA ALA A 66 -2.36 -6.19 7.87
C ALA A 66 -1.50 -7.43 7.65
N LEU A 67 -1.96 -8.55 8.19
CA LEU A 67 -1.43 -9.88 7.88
C LEU A 67 -2.37 -10.56 6.88
N GLY A 68 -1.78 -11.19 5.88
CA GLY A 68 -2.49 -11.97 4.87
C GLY A 68 -2.70 -13.42 5.30
N SER A 69 -3.65 -14.06 4.65
CA SER A 69 -3.84 -15.51 4.70
C SER A 69 -2.94 -16.18 3.66
N LEU A 70 -2.34 -17.30 4.03
CA LEU A 70 -1.61 -18.17 3.10
C LEU A 70 -2.56 -19.25 2.60
N ASN A 71 -2.56 -19.50 1.30
CA ASN A 71 -3.39 -20.53 0.68
C ASN A 71 -2.61 -21.84 0.64
N ALA A 72 -2.87 -22.71 1.61
CA ALA A 72 -2.18 -23.99 1.76
C ALA A 72 -2.36 -24.88 0.52
N GLY A 73 -1.25 -25.38 -0.02
CA GLY A 73 -1.24 -26.45 -1.01
C GLY A 73 -1.41 -27.82 -0.34
N ALA A 74 -1.66 -28.85 -1.16
CA ALA A 74 -1.88 -30.22 -0.68
C ALA A 74 -0.63 -30.89 -0.04
N SER A 75 0.55 -30.27 -0.12
CA SER A 75 1.87 -30.85 0.15
C SER A 75 2.63 -30.22 1.34
N GLY A 76 1.97 -29.44 2.21
CA GLY A 76 2.64 -28.74 3.31
C GLY A 76 3.50 -27.55 2.87
N SER A 77 3.32 -27.13 1.62
CA SER A 77 3.90 -25.95 1.00
C SER A 77 2.82 -24.94 0.62
N VAL A 78 3.21 -23.68 0.47
CA VAL A 78 2.38 -22.57 0.00
C VAL A 78 3.11 -21.85 -1.13
N SER A 79 2.35 -21.37 -2.11
CA SER A 79 2.85 -20.57 -3.24
C SER A 79 1.96 -19.37 -3.55
N SER A 80 0.92 -19.16 -2.73
CA SER A 80 0.01 -18.03 -2.87
C SER A 80 -0.59 -17.61 -1.53
N GLY A 81 -1.10 -16.39 -1.50
CA GLY A 81 -1.78 -15.84 -0.35
C GLY A 81 -2.63 -14.64 -0.74
N THR A 82 -3.37 -14.12 0.24
CA THR A 82 -4.32 -13.02 0.04
C THR A 82 -4.22 -12.03 1.18
N ILE A 83 -4.20 -10.74 0.87
CA ILE A 83 -4.32 -9.65 1.84
C ILE A 83 -5.63 -8.91 1.58
N GLN A 84 -6.31 -8.54 2.66
CA GLN A 84 -7.48 -7.67 2.63
C GLN A 84 -7.14 -6.32 3.27
N LEU A 85 -7.34 -5.24 2.53
CA LEU A 85 -7.14 -3.87 3.02
C LEU A 85 -8.49 -3.19 3.16
N PHE A 86 -8.81 -2.73 4.37
CA PHE A 86 -10.12 -2.17 4.71
C PHE A 86 -10.10 -0.63 4.64
N GLY A 87 -11.10 -0.05 3.96
CA GLY A 87 -11.39 1.40 3.93
C GLY A 87 -12.23 1.87 5.12
N SER A 88 -12.98 2.97 4.97
CA SER A 88 -13.96 3.41 6.00
C SER A 88 -15.11 2.42 6.13
N SER A 89 -15.61 2.28 7.36
CA SER A 89 -16.82 1.52 7.68
C SER A 89 -16.72 0.00 7.47
N SER A 90 -15.69 -0.62 8.05
CA SER A 90 -15.86 -2.03 8.43
C SER A 90 -16.76 -2.10 9.66
N TYR A 91 -17.77 -2.98 9.63
CA TYR A 91 -18.68 -3.26 10.76
C TYR A 91 -17.93 -3.66 12.04
N TYR A 92 -16.65 -4.04 11.90
CA TYR A 92 -15.75 -4.47 12.97
C TYR A 92 -14.70 -3.42 13.39
N GLY A 93 -14.85 -2.15 12.99
CA GLY A 93 -14.09 -1.03 13.57
C GLY A 93 -12.63 -0.86 13.13
N GLY A 94 -12.19 -1.51 12.04
CA GLY A 94 -10.86 -1.32 11.47
C GLY A 94 -10.92 -0.53 10.15
N SER A 95 -10.55 0.75 10.15
CA SER A 95 -10.42 1.55 8.92
C SER A 95 -8.96 1.74 8.54
N THR A 96 -8.28 0.66 8.13
CA THR A 96 -6.82 0.66 7.93
C THR A 96 -6.34 1.71 6.91
N LEU A 97 -6.97 1.80 5.74
CA LEU A 97 -6.56 2.72 4.67
C LEU A 97 -6.98 4.18 4.94
N ASP A 98 -8.09 4.37 5.63
CA ASP A 98 -8.59 5.71 5.96
C ASP A 98 -7.83 6.33 7.13
N THR A 99 -7.35 5.53 8.08
CA THR A 99 -6.43 6.00 9.11
C THR A 99 -5.10 6.43 8.47
N LEU A 100 -4.56 5.64 7.53
CA LEU A 100 -3.29 5.95 6.86
C LEU A 100 -3.34 7.22 6.01
N LYS A 101 -4.38 7.39 5.18
CA LYS A 101 -4.47 8.60 4.32
C LYS A 101 -4.62 9.90 5.13
N ASN A 102 -5.10 9.80 6.36
CA ASN A 102 -5.23 10.92 7.29
C ASN A 102 -4.03 11.05 8.24
N ASN A 103 -3.07 10.13 8.19
CA ASN A 103 -1.87 10.18 9.02
C ASN A 103 -0.78 11.03 8.33
N PRO A 104 -0.46 12.23 8.84
CA PRO A 104 0.58 13.08 8.25
C PRO A 104 1.99 12.47 8.36
N LEU A 105 2.18 11.44 9.21
CA LEU A 105 3.44 10.73 9.37
C LEU A 105 3.64 9.61 8.33
N CYS A 106 2.58 9.18 7.64
CA CYS A 106 2.68 8.33 6.45
C CYS A 106 2.62 9.14 5.16
N VAL A 107 1.74 10.16 5.11
CA VAL A 107 1.52 10.97 3.91
C VAL A 107 2.65 12.00 3.78
N THR A 108 3.67 11.68 3.00
CA THR A 108 4.89 12.49 2.84
C THR A 108 4.98 13.06 1.42
N PRO A 109 5.76 14.14 1.18
CA PRO A 109 5.98 14.63 -0.18
C PRO A 109 6.61 13.56 -1.07
N PHE A 110 6.09 13.37 -2.29
CA PHE A 110 6.71 12.42 -3.23
C PHE A 110 8.10 12.91 -3.65
N LYS A 111 8.18 14.17 -4.10
CA LYS A 111 9.44 14.84 -4.45
C LYS A 111 10.27 15.07 -3.19
N GLY A 112 11.46 14.48 -3.13
CA GLY A 112 12.38 14.58 -1.99
C GLY A 112 12.06 13.64 -0.83
N GLY A 113 10.88 13.00 -0.81
CA GLY A 113 10.56 11.87 0.08
C GLY A 113 10.88 10.55 -0.61
N GLU A 114 9.99 10.06 -1.47
CA GLU A 114 10.20 8.82 -2.24
C GLU A 114 11.38 8.93 -3.21
N THR A 115 11.60 10.12 -3.77
CA THR A 115 12.71 10.37 -4.71
C THR A 115 13.97 10.89 -4.00
N LYS A 116 14.11 10.71 -2.69
CA LYS A 116 15.29 11.17 -1.94
C LYS A 116 16.55 10.50 -2.48
N GLY A 117 17.56 11.30 -2.82
CA GLY A 117 18.82 10.82 -3.38
C GLY A 117 18.78 10.47 -4.88
N MET A 118 17.63 10.63 -5.54
CA MET A 118 17.51 10.46 -7.00
C MET A 118 17.91 11.74 -7.74
N THR A 119 18.24 11.61 -9.02
CA THR A 119 18.63 12.73 -9.89
C THR A 119 17.59 12.97 -10.99
N ALA A 120 17.63 14.16 -11.63
CA ALA A 120 16.70 14.54 -12.70
C ALA A 120 15.21 14.36 -12.32
N VAL A 121 14.86 14.64 -11.06
CA VAL A 121 13.52 14.42 -10.52
C VAL A 121 12.54 15.45 -11.08
N MET A 122 11.55 14.99 -11.83
CA MET A 122 10.42 15.76 -12.33
C MET A 122 9.13 15.15 -11.79
N VAL A 123 8.24 15.98 -11.23
CA VAL A 123 6.97 15.55 -10.64
C VAL A 123 5.93 16.61 -10.97
N THR A 124 4.75 16.23 -11.47
CA THR A 124 3.69 17.18 -11.82
C THR A 124 2.33 16.67 -11.31
N PRO A 125 1.66 17.40 -10.37
CA PRO A 125 2.12 18.60 -9.68
C PRO A 125 3.21 18.30 -8.63
N GLU A 126 4.11 19.25 -8.38
CA GLU A 126 5.22 19.07 -7.41
C GLU A 126 4.76 18.95 -5.95
N THR A 127 3.53 19.38 -5.65
CA THR A 127 2.96 19.39 -4.29
C THR A 127 2.30 18.08 -3.89
N VAL A 128 2.42 17.04 -4.72
CA VAL A 128 1.79 15.75 -4.45
C VAL A 128 2.43 15.07 -3.25
N ARG A 129 1.57 14.46 -2.43
CA ARG A 129 1.94 13.70 -1.23
C ARG A 129 1.37 12.31 -1.33
N THR A 130 2.14 11.35 -0.86
CA THR A 130 1.87 9.93 -1.01
C THR A 130 2.07 9.17 0.30
N CYS A 131 1.38 8.03 0.43
CA CYS A 131 1.57 7.05 1.49
C CYS A 131 1.51 5.67 0.83
N ASN A 132 2.55 4.87 1.01
CA ASN A 132 2.71 3.58 0.33
C ASN A 132 2.56 2.42 1.30
N VAL A 133 1.86 1.40 0.81
CA VAL A 133 1.77 0.09 1.43
C VAL A 133 2.54 -0.90 0.56
N TYR A 134 3.55 -1.52 1.15
CA TYR A 134 4.41 -2.53 0.54
C TYR A 134 3.99 -3.93 1.02
N PHE A 135 4.49 -4.95 0.32
CA PHE A 135 4.12 -6.34 0.59
C PHE A 135 5.36 -7.22 0.68
N THR A 136 5.37 -8.10 1.68
CA THR A 136 6.51 -8.99 1.96
C THR A 136 6.03 -10.33 2.51
N LEU A 137 6.77 -11.39 2.17
CA LEU A 137 6.67 -12.70 2.79
C LEU A 137 7.93 -12.92 3.65
N PHE A 138 7.75 -13.22 4.93
CA PHE A 138 8.85 -13.36 5.88
C PHE A 138 8.61 -14.52 6.85
N ARG A 139 9.68 -15.01 7.48
CA ARG A 139 9.60 -15.96 8.61
C ARG A 139 9.66 -15.16 9.91
N ASP A 140 8.59 -15.16 10.69
CA ASP A 140 8.54 -14.51 12.00
C ASP A 140 9.25 -15.37 13.04
N THR A 141 10.58 -15.38 12.98
CA THR A 141 11.44 -16.17 13.87
C THR A 141 11.53 -15.54 15.26
N SER A 142 11.44 -14.20 15.33
CA SER A 142 11.41 -13.44 16.58
C SER A 142 10.06 -13.50 17.32
N GLY A 143 8.97 -13.79 16.61
CA GLY A 143 7.62 -13.89 17.16
C GLY A 143 6.94 -12.54 17.42
N ASP A 144 7.52 -11.43 16.94
CA ASP A 144 7.00 -10.07 17.13
C ASP A 144 6.03 -9.62 16.02
N GLY A 145 5.88 -10.47 14.99
CA GLY A 145 4.97 -10.28 13.87
C GLY A 145 5.41 -9.21 12.87
N LYS A 146 6.66 -8.75 12.93
CA LYS A 146 7.21 -7.74 12.00
C LYS A 146 8.33 -8.33 11.15
N PRO A 147 8.39 -8.02 9.85
CA PRO A 147 9.52 -8.39 9.03
C PRO A 147 10.77 -7.62 9.46
N THR A 148 11.88 -8.34 9.63
CA THR A 148 13.24 -7.78 9.69
C THR A 148 14.02 -8.18 8.43
N SER A 149 15.11 -7.49 8.13
CA SER A 149 15.92 -7.76 6.93
C SER A 149 16.39 -9.21 6.81
N ASP A 150 16.59 -9.88 7.95
CA ASP A 150 17.09 -11.26 8.02
C ASP A 150 15.96 -12.29 7.93
N GLU A 151 14.72 -11.86 8.11
CA GLU A 151 13.52 -12.69 8.10
C GLU A 151 12.76 -12.64 6.77
N GLU A 152 12.93 -11.56 6.00
CA GLU A 152 12.29 -11.39 4.69
C GLU A 152 12.79 -12.41 3.66
N LEU A 153 11.85 -13.13 3.07
CA LEU A 153 12.13 -14.13 2.02
C LEU A 153 11.86 -13.56 0.64
N TYR A 154 10.68 -12.95 0.47
CA TYR A 154 10.24 -12.43 -0.81
C TYR A 154 9.55 -11.08 -0.65
N GLN A 155 9.85 -10.17 -1.56
CA GLN A 155 9.32 -8.83 -1.64
C GLN A 155 8.73 -8.57 -3.03
N THR A 156 8.12 -7.42 -3.24
CA THR A 156 7.69 -6.96 -4.57
C THR A 156 7.93 -5.47 -4.70
N HIS A 157 8.03 -5.01 -5.94
CA HIS A 157 8.07 -3.60 -6.27
C HIS A 157 6.68 -3.02 -6.54
N ASP A 158 5.66 -3.88 -6.67
CA ASP A 158 4.27 -3.42 -6.65
C ASP A 158 3.90 -2.89 -5.28
N LEU A 159 3.05 -1.88 -5.25
CA LEU A 159 2.62 -1.27 -4.00
C LEU A 159 1.18 -0.79 -4.10
N TYR A 160 0.52 -0.64 -2.96
CA TYR A 160 -0.77 0.03 -2.89
C TYR A 160 -0.55 1.43 -2.36
N SER A 161 -0.78 2.43 -3.21
CA SER A 161 -0.39 3.82 -2.97
C SER A 161 -1.61 4.69 -2.79
N TYR A 162 -1.57 5.56 -1.78
CA TYR A 162 -2.41 6.74 -1.72
C TYR A 162 -1.68 7.93 -2.33
N ALA A 163 -2.35 8.72 -3.16
CA ALA A 163 -1.91 10.05 -3.55
C ALA A 163 -3.01 11.09 -3.30
N ASN A 164 -2.66 12.26 -2.78
CA ASN A 164 -3.64 13.34 -2.56
C ASN A 164 -4.15 13.98 -3.87
N ALA A 165 -3.40 13.85 -4.96
CA ALA A 165 -3.76 14.27 -6.30
C ALA A 165 -3.18 13.30 -7.33
N ALA A 166 -3.78 13.24 -8.52
CA ALA A 166 -3.18 12.50 -9.63
C ALA A 166 -1.91 13.21 -10.10
N PHE A 167 -0.87 12.45 -10.45
CA PHE A 167 0.41 13.02 -10.84
C PHE A 167 1.18 12.14 -11.81
N THR A 168 2.15 12.76 -12.49
CA THR A 168 3.16 12.07 -13.28
C THR A 168 4.55 12.37 -12.72
N TYR A 169 5.49 11.46 -12.91
CA TYR A 169 6.86 11.65 -12.47
C TYR A 169 7.88 10.95 -13.35
N GLN A 170 9.12 11.41 -13.23
CA GLN A 170 10.30 10.77 -13.77
C GLN A 170 11.51 11.09 -12.90
N PHE A 171 12.41 10.13 -12.72
CA PHE A 171 13.73 10.34 -12.13
C PHE A 171 14.75 9.32 -12.63
N THR A 172 16.02 9.61 -12.41
CA THR A 172 17.12 8.69 -12.66
C THR A 172 17.70 8.20 -11.33
N SER A 173 17.91 6.89 -11.24
CA SER A 173 18.53 6.26 -10.07
C SER A 173 19.90 6.86 -9.78
N LEU A 174 20.34 6.78 -8.52
CA LEU A 174 21.63 7.34 -8.10
C LEU A 174 22.83 6.73 -8.86
N ASP A 175 22.73 5.45 -9.23
CA ASP A 175 23.74 4.74 -10.01
C ASP A 175 23.67 5.05 -11.52
N THR A 176 22.71 5.87 -11.96
CA THR A 176 22.46 6.29 -13.35
C THR A 176 22.13 5.16 -14.33
N PHE A 177 21.93 3.94 -13.84
CA PHE A 177 21.64 2.78 -14.67
C PHE A 177 20.16 2.63 -15.00
N SER A 178 19.26 3.24 -14.23
CA SER A 178 17.83 3.19 -14.52
C SER A 178 17.16 4.56 -14.52
N THR A 179 16.20 4.69 -15.43
CA THR A 179 15.24 5.78 -15.42
C THR A 179 13.90 5.18 -15.03
N GLU A 180 13.30 5.73 -13.98
CA GLU A 180 11.94 5.38 -13.57
C GLU A 180 11.00 6.51 -13.99
N SER A 181 9.83 6.12 -14.52
CA SER A 181 8.74 7.04 -14.79
C SER A 181 7.40 6.40 -14.45
N GLY A 182 6.39 7.23 -14.20
CA GLY A 182 5.09 6.69 -13.84
C GLY A 182 3.98 7.73 -13.78
N THR A 183 2.76 7.21 -13.74
CA THR A 183 1.52 7.95 -13.54
C THR A 183 0.81 7.37 -12.33
N ARG A 184 0.35 8.22 -11.41
CA ARG A 184 -0.40 7.80 -10.23
C ARG A 184 -1.77 8.45 -10.20
N ALA A 185 -2.79 7.65 -9.90
CA ALA A 185 -4.15 8.11 -9.70
C ALA A 185 -4.29 8.81 -8.33
N ALA A 186 -5.22 9.76 -8.24
CA ALA A 186 -5.63 10.31 -6.95
C ALA A 186 -6.36 9.25 -6.12
N GLY A 187 -6.18 9.29 -4.80
CA GLY A 187 -6.74 8.30 -3.88
C GLY A 187 -5.90 7.03 -3.81
N TRP A 188 -6.49 5.96 -3.28
CA TRP A 188 -5.86 4.65 -3.16
C TRP A 188 -5.89 3.90 -4.49
N SER A 189 -4.75 3.40 -4.93
CA SER A 189 -4.64 2.60 -6.16
C SER A 189 -3.51 1.57 -6.05
N LEU A 190 -3.68 0.45 -6.75
CA LEU A 190 -2.58 -0.49 -6.97
C LEU A 190 -1.65 0.08 -8.02
N VAL A 191 -0.36 0.05 -7.75
CA VAL A 191 0.69 0.53 -8.63
C VAL A 191 1.57 -0.65 -8.99
N ARG A 192 1.77 -0.85 -10.29
CA ARG A 192 2.56 -1.96 -10.83
C ARG A 192 3.92 -1.50 -11.28
N HIS A 193 4.91 -2.32 -10.96
CA HIS A 193 6.29 -2.15 -11.38
C HIS A 193 6.57 -2.99 -12.63
N GLU A 194 6.92 -2.31 -13.71
CA GLU A 194 7.32 -2.93 -14.97
C GLU A 194 8.76 -2.55 -15.28
N VAL A 195 9.55 -3.55 -15.67
CA VAL A 195 10.94 -3.35 -16.08
C VAL A 195 11.08 -3.76 -17.53
N LEU A 196 11.59 -2.84 -18.35
CA LEU A 196 12.04 -3.10 -19.70
C LEU A 196 13.56 -2.96 -19.73
N GLN A 197 14.23 -3.94 -20.31
CA GLN A 197 15.66 -3.87 -20.63
C GLN A 197 15.79 -3.60 -22.13
N PRO A 198 16.07 -2.35 -22.55
CA PRO A 198 16.23 -2.06 -23.97
C PRO A 198 17.42 -2.84 -24.53
N SER A 199 17.20 -3.53 -25.64
CA SER A 199 18.21 -4.36 -26.32
C SER A 199 19.45 -3.56 -26.76
N GLU A 200 19.27 -2.25 -26.98
CA GLU A 200 20.32 -1.33 -27.46
C GLU A 200 21.24 -0.82 -26.34
N THR A 201 20.90 -1.03 -25.06
CA THR A 201 21.68 -0.53 -23.93
C THR A 201 21.86 -1.60 -22.86
N LEU A 202 22.96 -2.35 -22.96
CA LEU A 202 23.33 -3.34 -21.95
C LEU A 202 23.40 -2.68 -20.56
N ASN A 203 22.83 -3.33 -19.55
CA ASN A 203 22.80 -2.86 -18.16
C ASN A 203 22.08 -1.52 -17.92
N ARG A 204 21.18 -1.11 -18.84
CA ARG A 204 20.24 -0.02 -18.57
C ARG A 204 18.81 -0.53 -18.52
N TYR A 205 18.04 -0.01 -17.57
CA TYR A 205 16.66 -0.42 -17.35
C TYR A 205 15.74 0.79 -17.44
N VAL A 206 14.64 0.63 -18.16
CA VAL A 206 13.51 1.56 -18.15
C VAL A 206 12.48 0.97 -17.22
N VAL A 207 12.18 1.71 -16.15
CA VAL A 207 11.24 1.29 -15.12
C VAL A 207 9.96 2.12 -15.23
N SER A 208 8.84 1.42 -15.18
CA SER A 208 7.48 1.96 -15.26
C SER A 208 6.76 1.64 -13.96
N MET A 209 6.17 2.65 -13.31
CA MET A 209 5.49 2.52 -12.02
C MET A 209 4.13 3.24 -12.04
N ASN A 210 3.13 2.55 -12.58
CA ASN A 210 1.84 3.14 -12.93
C ASN A 210 0.71 2.62 -12.05
N SER A 211 -0.21 3.51 -11.64
CA SER A 211 -1.51 3.11 -11.09
C SER A 211 -2.29 2.34 -12.15
N VAL A 212 -2.75 1.15 -11.82
CA VAL A 212 -3.53 0.32 -12.75
C VAL A 212 -5.04 0.56 -12.62
N PRO A 213 -5.79 0.38 -13.72
CA PRO A 213 -7.25 0.33 -13.66
C PRO A 213 -7.76 -0.71 -12.66
N THR A 214 -8.95 -0.48 -12.09
CA THR A 214 -9.55 -1.40 -11.12
C THR A 214 -9.70 -2.83 -11.64
N ALA A 215 -9.95 -3.01 -12.94
CA ALA A 215 -10.05 -4.32 -13.58
C ALA A 215 -8.76 -5.17 -13.44
N ASP A 216 -7.60 -4.51 -13.42
CA ASP A 216 -6.28 -5.15 -13.39
C ASP A 216 -5.80 -5.42 -11.96
N GLN A 217 -6.55 -4.96 -10.94
CA GLN A 217 -6.27 -5.27 -9.54
C GLN A 217 -6.46 -6.76 -9.22
N ALA A 218 -7.25 -7.47 -10.03
CA ALA A 218 -7.46 -8.92 -9.86
C ALA A 218 -6.23 -9.76 -10.23
N ILE A 219 -5.27 -9.19 -10.98
CA ILE A 219 -4.03 -9.88 -11.36
C ILE A 219 -3.19 -10.12 -10.11
N ALA A 220 -2.68 -11.33 -9.92
CA ALA A 220 -1.90 -11.64 -8.73
C ALA A 220 -0.57 -10.86 -8.74
N ILE A 221 -0.23 -10.25 -7.61
CA ILE A 221 1.06 -9.62 -7.36
C ILE A 221 2.11 -10.72 -7.17
N ARG A 222 3.22 -10.63 -7.90
CA ARG A 222 4.33 -11.58 -7.76
C ARG A 222 5.32 -11.06 -6.72
N LEU A 223 5.59 -11.88 -5.71
CA LEU A 223 6.74 -11.68 -4.83
C LEU A 223 7.95 -12.44 -5.40
N HIS A 224 9.14 -11.88 -5.17
CA HIS A 224 10.42 -12.38 -5.63
C HIS A 224 11.49 -12.18 -4.57
N GLU A 225 12.59 -12.93 -4.65
CA GLU A 225 13.73 -12.75 -3.74
C GLU A 225 14.33 -11.35 -3.91
N SER A 226 14.95 -10.83 -2.85
CA SER A 226 15.54 -9.48 -2.88
C SER A 226 16.67 -9.33 -3.90
N THR A 227 17.32 -10.43 -4.25
CA THR A 227 18.34 -10.52 -5.32
C THR A 227 17.76 -10.31 -6.73
N ASN A 228 16.43 -10.42 -6.89
CA ASN A 228 15.73 -10.40 -8.18
C ASN A 228 15.01 -9.06 -8.44
N ARG A 229 15.62 -7.94 -8.05
CA ARG A 229 15.08 -6.56 -8.10
C ARG A 229 14.53 -6.13 -9.48
N LEU A 230 14.96 -6.79 -10.56
CA LEU A 230 14.61 -6.43 -11.94
C LEU A 230 13.60 -7.39 -12.58
N THR A 231 12.90 -8.18 -11.78
CA THR A 231 11.85 -9.07 -12.30
C THR A 231 10.60 -8.26 -12.63
N SER A 232 10.38 -8.03 -13.93
CA SER A 232 9.20 -7.32 -14.44
C SER A 232 7.89 -8.05 -14.11
N GLN A 233 6.84 -7.29 -13.74
CA GLN A 233 5.46 -7.73 -13.89
C GLN A 233 4.89 -7.15 -15.18
N GLY A 234 5.27 -7.71 -16.33
CA GLY A 234 4.60 -7.38 -17.58
C GLY A 234 3.12 -7.74 -17.45
N LEU A 235 2.24 -6.74 -17.45
CA LEU A 235 0.87 -6.96 -17.87
C LEU A 235 0.99 -7.43 -19.32
N ASN A 236 0.73 -8.72 -19.59
CA ASN A 236 0.57 -9.18 -20.96
C ASN A 236 -0.60 -8.41 -21.57
N HIS A 237 -0.34 -7.21 -22.09
CA HIS A 237 -1.24 -6.54 -23.00
C HIS A 237 -1.28 -7.43 -24.24
N ALA A 238 -2.38 -8.17 -24.36
CA ALA A 238 -2.76 -8.79 -25.61
C ALA A 238 -2.61 -7.73 -26.72
N GLY A 239 -1.63 -7.91 -27.63
CA GLY A 239 -1.56 -7.11 -28.86
C GLY A 239 -0.21 -6.52 -29.28
N GLY A 240 0.92 -6.82 -28.64
CA GLY A 240 2.22 -6.31 -29.07
C GLY A 240 3.10 -7.35 -29.79
N GLN A 241 2.83 -7.62 -31.07
CA GLN A 241 3.83 -8.28 -31.93
C GLN A 241 5.03 -7.34 -32.15
N LYS A 242 6.22 -7.74 -31.70
CA LYS A 242 7.40 -8.08 -32.54
C LYS A 242 8.63 -8.33 -31.68
#